data_AF-A0A920VTV2-F1
#
_entry.id   AF-A0A920VTV2-F1
#
_cell.length_a   1.000
_cell.length_b   1.000
_cell.length_c   1.000
_cell.angle_alpha   90.00
_cell.angle_beta   90.00
_cell.angle_gamma   90.00
#
_symmetry.space_group_name_H-M   'P 1'
#
loop_
_entity.id
_entity.type
_entity.pdbx_description
1 polymer ?
#
loop_
_entity_poly.entity_id
_entity_poly.type
_entity_poly.pdbx_seq_one_letter_code
_entity_poly.pdbx_strand_id
1 'polypeptide(L)'
;MEWENRGNPYKFGVIGSSDTHTAAGAFVESDFYAKVGVLDGLPPLRGSVPVKQEEYELLSSGENNSNNFVDKEQGRYVDTYYSLWSASGLAAVWAEENTRESIFSAFRRKETYATSGNRIKLRFFGGFDFGELDLTSNNLIKEAYKKGVPMGGSLVSDEVQSPEFLIWAQKDPKTTSLQRLQVIKGWIDPTDGSTHEKVYDAACSDGLKVNPRTNRCPDNGARVNLSNCSVSELGAVELKTVWTDPEFNPNESAFYYVRVLENPSCRWTAWDAVNNGKKPREDFDHITQDRAWSSPIWYSPSSPNEE
;
A
#
# COMPACT_ATOMS: atom_id res chain seq x y z
N MET A 1 0.78 -10.54 -29.59
CA MET A 1 -0.31 -10.03 -28.73
C MET A 1 -0.56 -8.56 -28.95
N GLU A 2 0.31 -7.62 -28.54
CA GLU A 2 0.14 -6.20 -28.92
C GLU A 2 0.32 -6.01 -30.44
N TRP A 3 1.34 -6.64 -31.03
CA TRP A 3 1.56 -6.70 -32.48
C TRP A 3 0.45 -7.43 -33.26
N GLU A 4 -0.37 -8.23 -32.58
CA GLU A 4 -1.52 -8.94 -33.18
C GLU A 4 -2.84 -8.19 -32.94
N ASN A 5 -2.78 -6.98 -32.37
CA ASN A 5 -3.94 -6.20 -31.92
C ASN A 5 -4.86 -6.94 -30.93
N ARG A 6 -4.28 -7.83 -30.12
CA ARG A 6 -4.97 -8.62 -29.07
C ARG A 6 -4.85 -8.00 -27.68
N GLY A 7 -4.32 -6.77 -27.61
CA GLY A 7 -4.07 -6.04 -26.37
C GLY A 7 -2.76 -6.43 -25.67
N ASN A 8 -2.45 -5.67 -24.62
CA ASN A 8 -1.27 -5.89 -23.78
C ASN A 8 -1.69 -6.58 -22.47
N PRO A 9 -1.34 -7.86 -22.26
CA PRO A 9 -1.74 -8.60 -21.06
C PRO A 9 -1.05 -8.08 -19.80
N TYR A 10 -0.03 -7.24 -19.93
CA TYR A 10 0.70 -6.64 -18.81
C TYR A 10 0.14 -5.27 -18.39
N LYS A 11 -0.91 -4.76 -19.05
CA LYS A 11 -1.68 -3.59 -18.59
C LYS A 11 -2.73 -3.99 -17.56
N PHE A 12 -2.28 -4.47 -16.39
CA PHE A 12 -3.13 -4.98 -15.31
C PHE A 12 -3.49 -3.92 -14.26
N GLY A 13 -4.63 -4.10 -13.60
CA GLY A 13 -5.01 -3.31 -12.43
C GLY A 13 -4.45 -3.92 -11.15
N VAL A 14 -4.23 -3.10 -10.13
CA VAL A 14 -3.71 -3.53 -8.83
C VAL A 14 -4.84 -3.57 -7.80
N ILE A 15 -4.94 -4.69 -7.08
CA ILE A 15 -5.80 -4.86 -5.90
C ILE A 15 -5.01 -5.55 -4.78
N GLY A 16 -5.38 -5.27 -3.54
CA GLY A 16 -4.91 -6.02 -2.37
C GLY A 16 -5.98 -7.01 -1.93
N SER A 17 -5.58 -8.11 -1.29
CA SER A 17 -6.54 -9.04 -0.68
C SER A 17 -5.96 -9.68 0.55
N SER A 18 -6.81 -9.87 1.56
CA SER A 18 -6.51 -10.67 2.73
C SER A 18 -7.06 -12.08 2.51
N ASP A 19 -6.23 -13.10 2.75
CA ASP A 19 -6.73 -14.46 2.94
C ASP A 19 -7.23 -14.61 4.38
N THR A 20 -8.50 -14.99 4.56
CA THR A 20 -9.10 -15.24 5.86
C THR A 20 -10.00 -16.48 5.77
N HIS A 21 -9.83 -17.40 6.71
CA HIS A 21 -10.58 -18.66 6.81
C HIS A 21 -11.64 -18.58 7.92
N THR A 22 -11.95 -17.36 8.33
CA THR A 22 -12.97 -17.06 9.35
C THR A 22 -14.03 -16.14 8.75
N ALA A 23 -15.26 -16.22 9.27
CA ALA A 23 -16.38 -15.41 8.76
C ALA A 23 -16.23 -13.91 9.04
N ALA A 24 -15.34 -13.52 9.95
CA ALA A 24 -15.03 -12.13 10.28
C ALA A 24 -13.54 -11.89 10.08
N GLY A 25 -13.14 -10.94 9.23
CA GLY A 25 -11.74 -10.71 8.92
C GLY A 25 -11.02 -9.75 9.90
N ALA A 26 -9.81 -10.13 10.31
CA ALA A 26 -8.91 -9.34 11.14
C ALA A 26 -8.08 -8.36 10.30
N PHE A 27 -8.65 -7.20 9.95
CA PHE A 27 -8.03 -6.23 9.03
C PHE A 27 -7.38 -5.02 9.71
N VAL A 28 -7.27 -5.03 11.04
CA VAL A 28 -6.63 -3.95 11.81
C VAL A 28 -5.62 -4.56 12.78
N GLU A 29 -4.39 -4.04 12.79
CA GLU A 29 -3.28 -4.54 13.60
C GLU A 29 -3.55 -4.51 15.11
N SER A 30 -4.27 -3.51 15.62
CA SER A 30 -4.60 -3.38 17.04
C SER A 30 -5.66 -4.36 17.55
N ASP A 31 -6.39 -4.99 16.63
CA ASP A 31 -7.47 -5.96 16.90
C ASP A 31 -7.28 -7.22 16.03
N PHE A 32 -6.03 -7.64 15.87
CA PHE A 32 -5.71 -8.76 15.01
C PHE A 32 -5.86 -10.09 15.77
N TYR A 33 -6.78 -10.92 15.30
CA TYR A 33 -7.01 -12.27 15.82
C TYR A 33 -6.65 -13.36 14.80
N ALA A 34 -5.76 -13.03 13.86
CA ALA A 34 -5.27 -13.91 12.79
C ALA A 34 -6.38 -14.46 11.86
N LYS A 35 -6.15 -15.63 11.24
CA LYS A 35 -6.79 -16.00 9.97
C LYS A 35 -7.47 -17.37 9.98
N VAL A 36 -7.13 -18.27 10.90
CA VAL A 36 -7.58 -19.68 10.90
C VAL A 36 -8.67 -19.94 11.94
N GLY A 37 -8.73 -19.16 13.01
CA GLY A 37 -9.71 -19.27 14.08
C GLY A 37 -9.18 -20.06 15.27
N VAL A 38 -9.54 -21.34 15.40
CA VAL A 38 -9.23 -22.12 16.63
C VAL A 38 -7.73 -22.30 16.86
N LEU A 39 -6.91 -22.26 15.80
CA LEU A 39 -5.46 -22.50 15.89
C LEU A 39 -4.63 -21.26 16.18
N ASP A 40 -5.19 -20.05 15.99
CA ASP A 40 -4.44 -18.79 16.02
C ASP A 40 -5.26 -17.61 16.59
N GLY A 41 -6.49 -17.85 17.03
CA GLY A 41 -7.42 -16.80 17.45
C GLY A 41 -7.05 -16.12 18.76
N LEU A 42 -6.21 -16.75 19.58
CA LEU A 42 -5.77 -16.23 20.87
C LEU A 42 -4.28 -15.86 20.86
N PRO A 43 -3.85 -14.82 21.61
CA PRO A 43 -2.44 -14.41 21.67
C PRO A 43 -1.46 -15.56 21.99
N PRO A 44 -1.72 -16.48 22.96
CA PRO A 44 -0.79 -17.58 23.23
C PRO A 44 -0.61 -18.51 22.03
N LEU A 45 -1.69 -18.75 21.26
CA LEU A 45 -1.71 -19.61 20.09
C LEU A 45 -0.96 -18.99 18.90
N ARG A 46 -0.89 -17.66 18.84
CA ARG A 46 -0.04 -16.93 17.87
C ARG A 46 1.42 -16.81 18.30
N GLY A 47 1.74 -17.28 19.50
CA GLY A 47 3.09 -17.17 20.07
C GLY A 47 3.47 -15.75 20.50
N SER A 48 2.54 -14.80 20.63
CA SER A 48 2.83 -13.42 21.06
C SER A 48 2.93 -13.27 22.57
N VAL A 49 2.30 -14.16 23.34
CA VAL A 49 2.36 -14.21 24.81
C VAL A 49 2.66 -15.64 25.28
N PRO A 50 3.25 -15.82 26.47
CA PRO A 50 3.59 -17.16 26.95
C PRO A 50 2.32 -17.96 27.27
N VAL A 51 2.36 -19.26 27.01
CA VAL A 51 1.32 -20.20 27.41
C VAL A 51 1.37 -20.47 28.90
N LYS A 52 0.20 -20.66 29.51
CA LYS A 52 0.08 -21.17 30.89
C LYS A 52 0.37 -22.68 30.91
N GLN A 53 0.65 -23.21 32.11
CA GLN A 53 0.93 -24.63 32.28
C GLN A 53 -0.22 -25.53 31.79
N GLU A 54 -1.46 -25.20 32.12
CA GLU A 54 -2.66 -25.94 31.68
C GLU A 54 -2.83 -25.90 30.14
N GLU A 55 -2.58 -24.74 29.53
CA GLU A 55 -2.62 -24.57 28.07
C GLU A 55 -1.51 -25.38 27.40
N TYR A 56 -0.30 -25.39 27.98
CA TYR A 56 0.80 -26.20 27.50
C TYR A 56 0.47 -27.69 27.57
N GLU A 57 -0.09 -28.17 28.68
CA GLU A 57 -0.51 -29.58 28.82
C GLU A 57 -1.55 -29.96 27.77
N LEU A 58 -2.56 -29.12 27.55
CA LEU A 58 -3.56 -29.34 26.52
C LEU A 58 -2.95 -29.36 25.11
N LEU A 59 -2.14 -28.35 24.77
CA LEU A 59 -1.53 -28.17 23.46
C LEU A 59 -0.36 -29.12 23.19
N SER A 60 0.21 -29.75 24.23
CA SER A 60 1.27 -30.75 24.12
C SER A 60 0.74 -32.19 24.09
N SER A 61 -0.49 -32.41 24.57
CA SER A 61 -1.11 -33.73 24.63
C SER A 61 -1.82 -34.14 23.33
N GLY A 62 -1.82 -35.44 23.03
CA GLY A 62 -2.55 -36.03 21.90
C GLY A 62 -1.65 -36.64 20.82
N GLU A 63 -2.10 -37.75 20.24
CA GLU A 63 -1.32 -38.56 19.29
C GLU A 63 -1.02 -37.84 17.95
N ASN A 64 -1.77 -36.78 17.62
CA ASN A 64 -1.62 -35.99 16.39
C ASN A 64 -1.19 -34.53 16.66
N ASN A 65 -0.50 -34.28 17.78
CA ASN A 65 -0.04 -32.95 18.09
C ASN A 65 1.20 -32.56 17.25
N SER A 66 1.10 -31.44 16.52
CA SER A 66 2.19 -30.86 15.74
C SER A 66 2.66 -29.50 16.27
N ASN A 67 2.26 -29.12 17.49
CA ASN A 67 2.66 -27.87 18.10
C ASN A 67 4.12 -27.95 18.56
N ASN A 68 4.91 -26.95 18.16
CA ASN A 68 6.24 -26.75 18.69
C ASN A 68 6.20 -25.65 19.76
N PHE A 69 7.17 -25.69 20.67
CA PHE A 69 7.29 -24.72 21.74
C PHE A 69 8.72 -24.22 21.86
N VAL A 70 8.84 -22.96 22.26
CA VAL A 70 10.13 -22.30 22.51
C VAL A 70 10.08 -21.56 23.85
N ASP A 71 11.11 -21.75 24.67
CA ASP A 71 11.27 -21.03 25.92
C ASP A 71 12.04 -19.71 25.68
N LYS A 72 11.53 -18.61 26.25
CA LYS A 72 12.09 -17.24 26.15
C LYS A 72 12.09 -16.57 27.53
N GLU A 73 12.57 -15.33 27.63
CA GLU A 73 12.70 -14.57 28.90
C GLU A 73 11.43 -14.60 29.76
N GLN A 74 10.25 -14.48 29.14
CA GLN A 74 8.98 -14.35 29.84
C GLN A 74 8.18 -15.66 29.96
N GLY A 75 8.72 -16.79 29.51
CA GLY A 75 8.08 -18.10 29.61
C GLY A 75 8.12 -18.93 28.32
N ARG A 76 7.27 -19.94 28.26
CA ARG A 76 7.12 -20.83 27.10
C ARG A 76 6.12 -20.26 26.11
N TYR A 77 6.43 -20.32 24.83
CA TYR A 77 5.57 -19.83 23.74
C TYR A 77 5.28 -20.95 22.76
N VAL A 78 4.13 -20.87 22.07
CA VAL A 78 3.92 -21.65 20.85
C VAL A 78 4.87 -21.14 19.77
N ASP A 79 5.64 -22.05 19.17
CA ASP A 79 6.49 -21.77 18.03
C ASP A 79 5.73 -22.05 16.74
N THR A 80 5.22 -20.96 16.14
CA THR A 80 4.32 -21.02 14.99
C THR A 80 4.67 -19.95 13.97
N TYR A 81 4.42 -20.29 12.70
CA TYR A 81 4.56 -19.38 11.57
C TYR A 81 3.39 -18.38 11.47
N TYR A 82 2.32 -18.52 12.27
CA TYR A 82 1.23 -17.53 12.33
C TYR A 82 1.74 -16.13 12.74
N SER A 83 2.85 -16.10 13.48
CA SER A 83 3.60 -14.89 13.81
C SER A 83 4.07 -14.06 12.61
N LEU A 84 4.12 -14.64 11.40
CA LEU A 84 4.53 -13.99 10.15
C LEU A 84 3.37 -13.28 9.44
N TRP A 85 2.12 -13.54 9.84
CA TRP A 85 0.95 -12.92 9.21
C TRP A 85 0.72 -11.50 9.71
N SER A 86 -0.08 -10.71 9.01
CA SER A 86 -0.45 -9.35 9.43
C SER A 86 -1.88 -9.05 9.02
N ALA A 87 -2.41 -7.95 9.56
CA ALA A 87 -3.74 -7.44 9.26
C ALA A 87 -3.72 -6.71 7.92
N SER A 88 -3.57 -7.46 6.83
CA SER A 88 -3.17 -6.89 5.55
C SER A 88 -3.96 -7.33 4.33
N GLY A 89 -4.30 -6.33 3.51
CA GLY A 89 -4.73 -6.47 2.12
C GLY A 89 -6.19 -6.07 1.93
N LEU A 90 -6.42 -4.83 1.49
CA LEU A 90 -7.74 -4.39 1.03
C LEU A 90 -7.70 -4.06 -0.47
N ALA A 91 -8.78 -4.45 -1.15
CA ALA A 91 -9.07 -4.02 -2.51
C ALA A 91 -9.91 -2.75 -2.44
N ALA A 92 -9.45 -1.68 -3.09
CA ALA A 92 -10.22 -0.49 -3.28
C ALA A 92 -10.57 -0.31 -4.76
N VAL A 93 -11.81 0.13 -5.00
CA VAL A 93 -12.36 0.32 -6.32
C VAL A 93 -13.12 1.64 -6.34
N TRP A 94 -12.82 2.48 -7.33
CA TRP A 94 -13.59 3.69 -7.54
C TRP A 94 -14.73 3.41 -8.51
N ALA A 95 -15.93 3.24 -7.99
CA ALA A 95 -17.14 3.08 -8.78
C ALA A 95 -17.99 4.35 -8.72
N GLU A 96 -18.78 4.61 -9.75
CA GLU A 96 -19.71 5.75 -9.78
C GLU A 96 -20.89 5.52 -8.82
N GLU A 97 -21.26 4.25 -8.64
CA GLU A 97 -22.38 3.83 -7.80
C GLU A 97 -22.03 2.53 -7.05
N ASN A 98 -22.70 2.29 -5.92
CA ASN A 98 -22.57 1.04 -5.17
C ASN A 98 -23.49 -0.06 -5.75
N THR A 99 -23.31 -0.35 -7.03
CA THR A 99 -24.01 -1.43 -7.76
C THR A 99 -22.98 -2.43 -8.28
N ARG A 100 -23.40 -3.70 -8.46
CA ARG A 100 -22.50 -4.73 -8.99
C ARG A 100 -21.96 -4.31 -10.35
N GLU A 101 -22.81 -3.75 -11.20
CA GLU A 101 -22.50 -3.34 -12.57
C GLU A 101 -21.46 -2.22 -12.58
N SER A 102 -21.63 -1.19 -11.74
CA SER A 102 -20.69 -0.07 -11.63
C SER A 102 -19.32 -0.53 -11.07
N ILE A 103 -19.32 -1.40 -10.06
CA ILE A 103 -18.11 -1.98 -9.48
C ILE A 103 -17.34 -2.83 -10.51
N PHE A 104 -18.02 -3.71 -11.24
CA PHE A 104 -17.39 -4.54 -12.28
C PHE A 104 -16.87 -3.68 -13.45
N SER A 105 -17.57 -2.60 -13.78
CA SER A 105 -17.11 -1.65 -14.80
C SER A 105 -15.83 -0.92 -14.34
N ALA A 106 -15.73 -0.57 -13.06
CA ALA A 106 -14.53 -0.02 -12.45
C ALA A 106 -13.33 -0.99 -12.48
N PHE A 107 -13.56 -2.28 -12.20
CA PHE A 107 -12.54 -3.31 -12.35
C PHE A 107 -12.05 -3.45 -13.80
N ARG A 108 -12.96 -3.42 -14.79
CA ARG A 108 -12.58 -3.50 -16.22
C ARG A 108 -11.72 -2.34 -16.67
N ARG A 109 -12.02 -1.12 -16.21
CA ARG A 109 -11.19 0.06 -16.48
C ARG A 109 -9.97 0.19 -15.55
N LYS A 110 -9.82 -0.73 -14.59
CA LYS A 110 -8.68 -0.85 -13.66
C LYS A 110 -8.52 0.36 -12.73
N GLU A 111 -9.60 1.08 -12.46
CA GLU A 111 -9.59 2.21 -11.53
C GLU A 111 -9.67 1.71 -10.08
N THR A 112 -8.58 1.07 -9.69
CA THR A 112 -8.43 0.30 -8.46
C THR A 112 -7.09 0.58 -7.82
N TYR A 113 -6.99 0.27 -6.53
CA TYR A 113 -5.73 0.32 -5.81
C TYR A 113 -5.74 -0.69 -4.66
N ALA A 114 -4.55 -1.04 -4.18
CA ALA A 114 -4.35 -1.92 -3.03
C ALA A 114 -3.98 -1.11 -1.79
N THR A 115 -4.33 -1.60 -0.61
CA THR A 115 -3.70 -1.16 0.65
C THR A 115 -3.15 -2.35 1.42
N SER A 116 -2.11 -2.12 2.23
CA SER A 116 -1.50 -3.15 3.10
C SER A 116 -2.24 -3.39 4.40
N GLY A 117 -3.40 -2.78 4.62
CA GLY A 117 -4.18 -2.91 5.86
C GLY A 117 -5.17 -1.76 6.02
N ASN A 118 -4.64 -0.56 6.27
CA ASN A 118 -5.45 0.63 6.57
C ASN A 118 -6.25 1.13 5.35
N ARG A 119 -7.37 1.81 5.60
CA ARG A 119 -8.28 2.33 4.55
C ARG A 119 -7.82 3.69 4.00
N ILE A 120 -6.57 3.77 3.57
CA ILE A 120 -6.04 4.93 2.86
C ILE A 120 -6.88 5.17 1.60
N LYS A 121 -7.30 6.41 1.38
CA LYS A 121 -7.96 6.82 0.12
C LYS A 121 -6.91 7.34 -0.83
N LEU A 122 -6.93 6.87 -2.08
CA LEU A 122 -5.96 7.28 -3.10
C LEU A 122 -6.67 7.59 -4.42
N ARG A 123 -6.39 8.76 -4.98
CA ARG A 123 -6.69 9.17 -6.35
C ARG A 123 -5.40 9.46 -7.09
N PHE A 124 -5.32 9.00 -8.32
CA PHE A 124 -4.17 9.17 -9.20
C PHE A 124 -4.68 9.35 -10.62
N PHE A 125 -4.26 10.45 -11.25
CA PHE A 125 -4.59 10.78 -12.62
C PHE A 125 -3.31 11.18 -13.35
N GLY A 126 -3.27 10.97 -14.66
CA GLY A 126 -2.22 11.42 -15.57
C GLY A 126 -2.81 12.19 -16.74
N GLY A 127 -2.13 13.23 -17.19
CA GLY A 127 -2.53 14.08 -18.32
C GLY A 127 -1.40 15.04 -18.70
N PHE A 128 -1.66 15.98 -19.60
CA PHE A 128 -0.67 16.98 -20.04
C PHE A 128 -1.04 18.42 -19.64
N ASP A 129 -2.18 18.60 -18.98
CA ASP A 129 -2.76 19.91 -18.61
C ASP A 129 -3.29 19.93 -17.16
N PHE A 130 -2.46 19.49 -16.21
CA PHE A 130 -2.75 19.50 -14.78
C PHE A 130 -2.09 20.63 -13.98
N GLY A 131 -1.09 21.32 -14.53
CA GLY A 131 -0.38 22.41 -13.87
C GLY A 131 -1.27 23.59 -13.50
N GLU A 132 -2.39 23.77 -14.20
CA GLU A 132 -3.40 24.80 -13.92
C GLU A 132 -4.51 24.36 -12.96
N LEU A 133 -4.49 23.12 -12.46
CA LEU A 133 -5.54 22.64 -11.55
C LEU A 133 -5.45 23.34 -10.18
N ASP A 134 -6.57 23.92 -9.75
CA ASP A 134 -6.74 24.38 -8.38
C ASP A 134 -6.95 23.18 -7.44
N LEU A 135 -5.90 22.83 -6.70
CA LEU A 135 -5.91 21.74 -5.73
C LEU A 135 -6.87 21.95 -4.55
N THR A 136 -7.36 23.18 -4.34
CA THR A 136 -8.35 23.52 -3.30
C THR A 136 -9.79 23.45 -3.79
N SER A 137 -10.01 23.30 -5.10
CA SER A 137 -11.32 23.26 -5.73
C SER A 137 -12.11 22.01 -5.34
N ASN A 138 -13.40 22.20 -5.04
CA ASN A 138 -14.35 21.10 -4.86
C ASN A 138 -14.63 20.32 -6.16
N ASN A 139 -14.27 20.89 -7.33
CA ASN A 139 -14.44 20.26 -8.63
C ASN A 139 -13.18 19.53 -9.12
N LEU A 140 -12.11 19.49 -8.32
CA LEU A 140 -10.80 18.95 -8.72
C LEU A 140 -10.89 17.58 -9.42
N ILE A 141 -11.65 16.63 -8.86
CA ILE A 141 -11.80 15.29 -9.44
C ILE A 141 -12.54 15.35 -10.79
N LYS A 142 -13.59 16.17 -10.90
CA LYS A 142 -14.36 16.33 -12.12
C LYS A 142 -13.50 16.93 -13.24
N GLU A 143 -12.61 17.86 -12.90
CA GLU A 143 -11.66 18.44 -13.85
C GLU A 143 -10.59 17.43 -14.24
N ALA A 144 -10.05 16.66 -13.29
CA ALA A 144 -9.07 15.62 -13.57
C ALA A 144 -9.60 14.54 -14.54
N TYR A 145 -10.85 14.09 -14.39
CA TYR A 145 -11.48 13.17 -15.34
C TYR A 145 -11.69 13.77 -16.75
N LYS A 146 -11.84 15.09 -16.86
CA LYS A 146 -11.98 15.76 -18.16
C LYS A 146 -10.64 15.96 -18.87
N LYS A 147 -9.59 16.23 -18.10
CA LYS A 147 -8.28 16.63 -18.61
C LYS A 147 -7.28 15.47 -18.77
N GLY A 148 -7.59 14.29 -18.23
CA GLY A 148 -6.66 13.16 -18.28
C GLY A 148 -7.32 11.81 -18.00
N VAL A 149 -6.48 10.82 -17.75
CA VAL A 149 -6.90 9.44 -17.45
C VAL A 149 -6.69 9.11 -15.98
N PRO A 150 -7.59 8.36 -15.34
CA PRO A 150 -7.37 7.87 -13.99
C PRO A 150 -6.35 6.70 -13.98
N MET A 151 -5.91 6.31 -12.80
CA MET A 151 -5.20 5.04 -12.56
C MET A 151 -5.90 3.88 -13.30
N GLY A 152 -5.14 3.03 -13.98
CA GLY A 152 -5.69 2.02 -14.87
C GLY A 152 -5.76 2.44 -16.36
N GLY A 153 -5.62 3.74 -16.65
CA GLY A 153 -5.65 4.30 -18.01
C GLY A 153 -4.30 4.38 -18.71
N SER A 154 -4.30 4.67 -20.02
CA SER A 154 -3.08 4.87 -20.81
C SER A 154 -3.03 6.28 -21.38
N LEU A 155 -1.85 6.88 -21.37
CA LEU A 155 -1.49 8.10 -22.07
C LEU A 155 -0.80 7.70 -23.38
N VAL A 156 -1.25 8.32 -24.48
CA VAL A 156 -0.62 8.25 -25.79
C VAL A 156 -0.37 9.68 -26.22
N SER A 157 0.86 10.00 -26.60
CA SER A 157 1.20 11.33 -27.08
C SER A 157 2.35 11.28 -28.07
N ASP A 158 2.26 12.17 -29.05
CA ASP A 158 3.29 12.49 -30.04
C ASP A 158 4.15 13.67 -29.55
N GLU A 159 3.78 14.27 -28.42
CA GLU A 159 4.41 15.46 -27.88
C GLU A 159 5.61 15.12 -27.00
N VAL A 160 6.61 16.00 -27.01
CA VAL A 160 7.81 15.91 -26.17
C VAL A 160 7.52 16.33 -24.71
N GLN A 161 6.29 16.75 -24.40
CA GLN A 161 5.90 17.24 -23.09
C GLN A 161 5.82 16.11 -22.06
N SER A 162 6.44 16.32 -20.89
CA SER A 162 6.35 15.38 -19.76
C SER A 162 4.91 15.31 -19.23
N PRO A 163 4.36 14.10 -19.01
CA PRO A 163 3.06 13.96 -18.40
C PRO A 163 3.09 14.48 -16.96
N GLU A 164 1.97 15.09 -16.60
CA GLU A 164 1.72 15.61 -15.28
C GLU A 164 0.76 14.68 -14.54
N PHE A 165 1.00 14.51 -13.25
CA PHE A 165 0.32 13.51 -12.44
C PHE A 165 -0.31 14.16 -11.21
N LEU A 166 -1.65 14.20 -11.18
CA LEU A 166 -2.39 14.57 -9.98
C LEU A 166 -2.43 13.37 -9.03
N ILE A 167 -1.91 13.57 -7.82
CA ILE A 167 -1.91 12.57 -6.75
C ILE A 167 -2.62 13.16 -5.55
N TRP A 168 -3.61 12.44 -5.03
CA TRP A 168 -4.34 12.86 -3.83
C TRP A 168 -4.60 11.65 -2.93
N ALA A 169 -4.03 11.70 -1.72
CA ALA A 169 -4.25 10.70 -0.69
C ALA A 169 -4.83 11.30 0.59
N GLN A 170 -5.64 10.51 1.29
CA GLN A 170 -6.16 10.83 2.61
C GLN A 170 -5.94 9.62 3.54
N LYS A 171 -5.55 9.88 4.79
CA LYS A 171 -5.31 8.82 5.77
C LYS A 171 -6.59 8.07 6.12
N ASP A 172 -6.44 6.88 6.69
CA ASP A 172 -7.55 6.27 7.44
C ASP A 172 -7.77 7.08 8.74
N PRO A 173 -8.99 7.57 9.03
CA PRO A 173 -9.27 8.34 10.24
C PRO A 173 -8.95 7.61 11.55
N LYS A 174 -8.84 6.27 11.53
CA LYS A 174 -8.59 5.44 12.70
C LYS A 174 -7.12 5.08 12.92
N THR A 175 -6.21 5.58 12.07
CA THR A 175 -4.81 5.15 12.05
C THR A 175 -3.87 6.35 12.08
N THR A 176 -2.57 6.06 11.93
CA THR A 176 -1.51 7.09 11.91
C THR A 176 -1.59 7.96 10.65
N SER A 177 -0.85 9.07 10.64
CA SER A 177 -0.91 10.05 9.55
C SER A 177 -0.05 9.65 8.35
N LEU A 178 -0.32 10.27 7.19
CA LEU A 178 0.48 10.09 5.98
C LEU A 178 1.88 10.68 6.16
N GLN A 179 2.91 9.96 5.74
CA GLN A 179 4.30 10.42 5.74
C GLN A 179 4.68 11.04 4.38
N ARG A 180 4.37 10.36 3.27
CA ARG A 180 4.77 10.81 1.93
C ARG A 180 3.99 10.14 0.80
N LEU A 181 4.02 10.80 -0.35
CA LEU A 181 3.61 10.26 -1.64
C LEU A 181 4.84 9.91 -2.46
N GLN A 182 4.83 8.76 -3.11
CA GLN A 182 5.87 8.34 -4.04
C GLN A 182 5.26 8.01 -5.39
N VAL A 183 6.00 8.29 -6.46
CA VAL A 183 5.74 7.80 -7.80
C VAL A 183 6.85 6.82 -8.15
N ILE A 184 6.46 5.63 -8.60
CA ILE A 184 7.37 4.63 -9.10
C ILE A 184 7.21 4.60 -10.61
N LYS A 185 8.29 4.90 -11.32
CA LYS A 185 8.40 4.81 -12.78
C LYS A 185 9.08 3.49 -13.12
N GLY A 186 8.46 2.71 -13.99
CA GLY A 186 9.13 1.62 -14.71
C GLY A 186 9.15 1.92 -16.20
N TRP A 187 10.25 1.62 -16.89
CA TRP A 187 10.36 1.84 -18.34
C TRP A 187 11.27 0.82 -19.00
N ILE A 188 11.18 0.77 -20.33
CA ILE A 188 12.02 -0.07 -21.18
C ILE A 188 12.93 0.85 -22.00
N ASP A 189 14.23 0.58 -22.00
CA ASP A 189 15.17 1.26 -22.88
C ASP A 189 14.90 0.84 -24.34
N PRO A 190 14.59 1.77 -25.26
CA PRO A 190 14.26 1.43 -26.64
C PRO A 190 15.46 0.91 -27.45
N THR A 191 16.69 1.09 -26.97
CA THR A 191 17.91 0.70 -27.68
C THR A 191 18.28 -0.77 -27.48
N ASP A 192 18.07 -1.30 -26.28
CA ASP A 192 18.48 -2.67 -25.91
C ASP A 192 17.36 -3.52 -25.30
N GLY A 193 16.20 -2.92 -25.01
CA GLY A 193 15.04 -3.59 -24.43
C GLY A 193 15.17 -3.90 -22.93
N SER A 194 16.20 -3.37 -22.26
CA SER A 194 16.38 -3.57 -20.83
C SER A 194 15.33 -2.81 -19.99
N THR A 195 14.99 -3.37 -18.82
CA THR A 195 13.96 -2.81 -17.94
C THR A 195 14.58 -2.01 -16.81
N HIS A 196 14.00 -0.86 -16.49
CA HIS A 196 14.44 0.01 -15.41
C HIS A 196 13.28 0.36 -14.48
N GLU A 197 13.61 0.63 -13.21
CA GLU A 197 12.68 1.14 -12.20
C GLU A 197 13.36 2.27 -11.42
N LYS A 198 12.59 3.32 -11.11
CA LYS A 198 13.03 4.41 -10.24
C LYS A 198 11.90 4.92 -9.37
N VAL A 199 12.25 5.23 -8.12
CA VAL A 199 11.33 5.76 -7.11
C VAL A 199 11.59 7.25 -6.91
N TYR A 200 10.54 8.05 -7.02
CA TYR A 200 10.52 9.47 -6.75
C TYR A 200 9.56 9.75 -5.59
N ASP A 201 9.97 10.56 -4.62
CA ASP A 201 9.04 11.11 -3.65
C ASP A 201 8.41 12.38 -4.27
N ALA A 202 7.08 12.43 -4.31
CA ALA A 202 6.32 13.50 -4.95
C ALA A 202 5.81 14.55 -3.97
N ALA A 203 5.57 14.16 -2.71
CA ALA A 203 5.21 15.07 -1.63
C ALA A 203 5.64 14.48 -0.28
N CYS A 204 6.07 15.36 0.62
CA CYS A 204 6.44 15.01 1.99
C CYS A 204 5.47 15.66 2.98
N SER A 205 5.21 15.01 4.12
CA SER A 205 4.50 15.62 5.24
C SER A 205 5.38 16.61 6.00
N ASP A 206 4.79 17.26 7.00
CA ASP A 206 5.50 18.06 8.02
C ASP A 206 6.30 19.26 7.46
N GLY A 207 5.90 19.77 6.29
CA GLY A 207 6.58 20.89 5.61
C GLY A 207 7.97 20.53 5.04
N LEU A 208 8.34 19.24 5.08
CA LEU A 208 9.57 18.75 4.48
C LEU A 208 9.52 18.87 2.96
N LYS A 209 10.70 18.95 2.34
CA LYS A 209 10.83 19.06 0.89
C LYS A 209 11.64 17.88 0.35
N VAL A 210 11.25 17.43 -0.83
CA VAL A 210 11.99 16.41 -1.58
C VAL A 210 13.38 16.94 -1.87
N ASN A 211 14.41 16.13 -1.58
CA ASN A 211 15.79 16.48 -1.90
C ASN A 211 16.01 16.25 -3.41
N PRO A 212 16.31 17.29 -4.21
CA PRO A 212 16.39 17.18 -5.67
C PRO A 212 17.55 16.33 -6.17
N ARG A 213 18.56 16.04 -5.33
CA ARG A 213 19.68 15.16 -5.70
C ARG A 213 19.35 13.67 -5.53
N THR A 214 18.47 13.35 -4.59
CA THR A 214 18.13 11.96 -4.26
C THR A 214 16.71 11.59 -4.68
N ASN A 215 15.88 12.59 -4.98
CA ASN A 215 14.44 12.47 -5.18
C ASN A 215 13.70 11.86 -3.98
N ARG A 216 14.23 12.01 -2.76
CA ARG A 216 13.64 11.47 -1.52
C ARG A 216 13.30 12.54 -0.50
N CYS A 217 12.21 12.32 0.22
CA CYS A 217 11.87 13.02 1.45
C CYS A 217 12.86 12.63 2.56
N PRO A 218 13.28 13.59 3.40
CA PRO A 218 13.95 13.29 4.67
C PRO A 218 13.08 12.43 5.59
N ASP A 219 13.69 11.83 6.62
CA ASP A 219 12.95 11.24 7.73
C ASP A 219 12.20 12.36 8.47
N ASN A 220 10.88 12.19 8.67
CA ASN A 220 10.07 13.14 9.42
C ASN A 220 10.18 12.95 10.94
N GLY A 221 10.87 11.91 11.40
CA GLY A 221 11.09 11.67 12.82
C GLY A 221 9.92 10.99 13.53
N ALA A 222 8.90 10.52 12.80
CA ALA A 222 7.80 9.78 13.40
C ALA A 222 8.29 8.46 14.00
N ARG A 223 7.85 8.15 15.22
CA ARG A 223 8.22 6.95 15.99
C ARG A 223 7.00 6.31 16.63
N VAL A 224 7.18 5.08 17.10
CA VAL A 224 6.20 4.29 17.84
C VAL A 224 6.76 3.99 19.22
N ASN A 225 5.97 4.20 20.27
CA ASN A 225 6.32 3.78 21.62
C ASN A 225 5.85 2.33 21.84
N LEU A 226 6.78 1.37 21.91
CA LEU A 226 6.45 -0.05 22.06
C LEU A 226 5.92 -0.44 23.45
N SER A 227 5.94 0.45 24.44
CA SER A 227 5.37 0.18 25.77
C SER A 227 3.84 0.33 25.81
N ASN A 228 3.27 1.12 24.90
CA ASN A 228 1.84 1.44 24.88
C ASN A 228 1.25 1.59 23.47
N CYS A 229 2.06 1.37 22.43
CA CYS A 229 1.72 1.53 21.03
C CYS A 229 1.23 2.92 20.58
N SER A 230 1.51 3.98 21.36
CA SER A 230 1.25 5.36 20.92
C SER A 230 2.23 5.78 19.82
N VAL A 231 1.75 6.56 18.84
CA VAL A 231 2.54 7.07 17.71
C VAL A 231 2.78 8.57 17.85
N SER A 232 3.84 9.08 17.21
CA SER A 232 4.11 10.53 17.15
C SER A 232 2.96 11.31 16.48
N GLU A 233 2.69 12.52 16.96
CA GLU A 233 1.77 13.48 16.33
C GLU A 233 2.43 14.21 15.14
N LEU A 234 2.96 13.43 14.20
CA LEU A 234 3.58 13.89 12.96
C LEU A 234 2.83 13.31 11.76
N GLY A 235 3.11 13.85 10.58
CA GLY A 235 2.48 13.46 9.32
C GLY A 235 1.30 14.34 8.92
N ALA A 236 0.66 13.99 7.81
CA ALA A 236 -0.47 14.74 7.26
C ALA A 236 -1.76 13.91 7.23
N VAL A 237 -2.90 14.57 7.41
CA VAL A 237 -4.22 13.94 7.21
C VAL A 237 -4.58 13.78 5.73
N GLU A 238 -4.02 14.67 4.89
CA GLU A 238 -4.20 14.72 3.45
C GLU A 238 -2.88 15.14 2.80
N LEU A 239 -2.52 14.48 1.70
CA LEU A 239 -1.43 14.90 0.81
C LEU A 239 -1.99 15.01 -0.60
N LYS A 240 -1.76 16.16 -1.24
CA LYS A 240 -2.25 16.46 -2.59
C LYS A 240 -1.17 17.22 -3.36
N THR A 241 -0.86 16.79 -4.57
CA THR A 241 0.19 17.40 -5.40
C THR A 241 -0.04 17.13 -6.87
N VAL A 242 0.53 17.97 -7.74
CA VAL A 242 0.78 17.65 -9.15
C VAL A 242 2.29 17.40 -9.29
N TRP A 243 2.65 16.24 -9.83
CA TRP A 243 4.04 15.82 -9.99
C TRP A 243 4.35 15.58 -11.47
N THR A 244 5.56 15.91 -11.89
CA THR A 244 6.06 15.72 -13.26
C THR A 244 7.32 14.86 -13.22
N ASP A 245 7.50 13.99 -14.20
CA ASP A 245 8.73 13.19 -14.29
C ASP A 245 9.92 14.08 -14.70
N PRO A 246 10.93 14.26 -13.81
CA PRO A 246 12.09 15.11 -14.09
C PRO A 246 13.06 14.49 -15.11
N GLU A 247 12.96 13.19 -15.34
CA GLU A 247 13.81 12.43 -16.28
C GLU A 247 12.94 11.79 -17.36
N PHE A 248 11.89 12.50 -17.77
CA PHE A 248 11.00 12.04 -18.82
C PHE A 248 11.73 11.97 -20.15
N ASN A 249 11.57 10.83 -20.82
CA ASN A 249 11.99 10.61 -22.19
C ASN A 249 10.76 10.23 -23.00
N PRO A 250 10.34 11.04 -23.98
CA PRO A 250 9.12 10.77 -24.74
C PRO A 250 9.19 9.48 -25.57
N ASN A 251 10.39 8.97 -25.84
CA ASN A 251 10.60 7.77 -26.66
C ASN A 251 10.57 6.46 -25.86
N GLU A 252 10.50 6.54 -24.52
CA GLU A 252 10.44 5.36 -23.66
C GLU A 252 9.00 4.93 -23.42
N SER A 253 8.70 3.65 -23.64
CA SER A 253 7.48 3.07 -23.08
C SER A 253 7.64 2.95 -21.56
N ALA A 254 6.73 3.56 -20.81
CA ALA A 254 6.83 3.65 -19.36
C ALA A 254 5.49 3.35 -18.68
N PHE A 255 5.54 3.06 -17.39
CA PHE A 255 4.37 3.05 -16.52
C PHE A 255 4.70 3.75 -15.21
N TYR A 256 3.69 4.36 -14.61
CA TYR A 256 3.79 5.09 -13.36
C TYR A 256 2.74 4.56 -12.39
N TYR A 257 3.12 4.25 -11.16
CA TYR A 257 2.14 4.00 -10.11
C TYR A 257 2.51 4.77 -8.84
N VAL A 258 1.50 5.09 -8.04
CA VAL A 258 1.68 5.81 -6.79
C VAL A 258 1.81 4.82 -5.65
N ARG A 259 2.77 5.07 -4.76
CA ARG A 259 2.85 4.44 -3.44
C ARG A 259 2.68 5.51 -2.36
N VAL A 260 1.64 5.38 -1.55
CA VAL A 260 1.43 6.19 -0.35
C VAL A 260 2.09 5.49 0.83
N LEU A 261 2.75 6.23 1.71
CA LEU A 261 3.25 5.70 2.98
C LEU A 261 2.64 6.46 4.14
N GLU A 262 2.12 5.73 5.11
CA GLU A 262 1.80 6.23 6.44
C GLU A 262 3.07 6.32 7.31
N ASN A 263 2.98 7.01 8.43
CA ASN A 263 3.98 6.92 9.50
C ASN A 263 4.01 5.50 10.09
N PRO A 264 5.08 5.12 10.81
CA PRO A 264 5.13 3.81 11.46
C PRO A 264 4.06 3.68 12.54
N SER A 265 3.56 2.46 12.74
CA SER A 265 2.61 2.09 13.79
C SER A 265 2.98 0.73 14.40
N CYS A 266 2.40 0.39 15.56
CA CYS A 266 2.58 -0.94 16.13
C CYS A 266 1.97 -2.01 15.21
N ARG A 267 2.75 -3.06 14.97
CA ARG A 267 2.26 -4.33 14.46
C ARG A 267 1.51 -5.08 15.57
N TRP A 268 0.64 -6.00 15.20
CA TRP A 268 -0.18 -6.78 16.14
C TRP A 268 0.64 -7.54 17.18
N THR A 269 1.87 -7.96 16.85
CA THR A 269 2.78 -8.62 17.80
C THR A 269 3.13 -7.73 18.99
N ALA A 270 3.26 -6.42 18.76
CA ALA A 270 3.45 -5.45 19.82
C ALA A 270 2.13 -5.20 20.58
N TRP A 271 1.02 -5.06 19.87
CA TRP A 271 -0.31 -4.89 20.48
C TRP A 271 -0.69 -6.05 21.40
N ASP A 272 -0.52 -7.29 20.95
CA ASP A 272 -0.80 -8.49 21.75
C ASP A 272 0.00 -8.47 23.06
N ALA A 273 1.30 -8.16 23.00
CA ALA A 273 2.13 -8.08 24.19
C ALA A 273 1.67 -6.97 25.15
N VAL A 274 1.47 -5.75 24.63
CA VAL A 274 1.01 -4.58 25.41
C VAL A 274 -0.35 -4.84 26.06
N ASN A 275 -1.31 -5.35 25.30
CA ASN A 275 -2.67 -5.64 25.78
C ASN A 275 -2.72 -6.73 26.86
N ASN A 276 -1.68 -7.59 26.92
CA ASN A 276 -1.55 -8.66 27.90
C ASN A 276 -0.53 -8.34 29.02
N GLY A 277 -0.05 -7.10 29.11
CA GLY A 277 0.91 -6.69 30.15
C GLY A 277 2.26 -7.42 30.05
N LYS A 278 2.69 -7.75 28.84
CA LYS A 278 3.97 -8.42 28.52
C LYS A 278 4.86 -7.45 27.75
N LYS A 279 6.19 -7.65 27.77
CA LYS A 279 7.06 -6.95 26.83
C LYS A 279 6.92 -7.62 25.45
N PRO A 280 7.01 -6.83 24.36
CA PRO A 280 7.11 -7.39 23.02
C PRO A 280 8.31 -8.35 22.90
N ARG A 281 8.10 -9.48 22.22
CA ARG A 281 9.08 -10.56 22.07
C ARG A 281 10.17 -10.15 21.07
N GLU A 282 11.44 -10.10 21.50
CA GLU A 282 12.54 -9.52 20.71
C GLU A 282 12.78 -10.14 19.32
N ASP A 283 12.34 -11.37 19.09
CA ASP A 283 12.47 -12.08 17.83
C ASP A 283 11.32 -11.81 16.84
N PHE A 284 10.40 -10.89 17.16
CA PHE A 284 9.34 -10.45 16.26
C PHE A 284 9.53 -9.02 15.78
N ASP A 285 9.12 -8.77 14.53
CA ASP A 285 8.89 -7.40 14.08
C ASP A 285 7.70 -6.81 14.83
N HIS A 286 7.89 -5.60 15.38
CA HIS A 286 6.92 -4.90 16.24
C HIS A 286 6.34 -3.63 15.61
N ILE A 287 6.95 -3.16 14.53
CA ILE A 287 6.56 -1.94 13.85
C ILE A 287 6.20 -2.30 12.43
N THR A 288 5.09 -1.77 11.95
CA THR A 288 4.70 -1.83 10.54
C THR A 288 4.57 -0.43 9.98
N GLN A 289 4.63 -0.33 8.65
CA GLN A 289 4.36 0.90 7.93
C GLN A 289 3.40 0.59 6.80
N ASP A 290 2.16 1.04 6.97
CA ASP A 290 1.10 0.80 6.00
C ASP A 290 1.22 1.68 4.77
N ARG A 291 0.69 1.15 3.66
CA ARG A 291 0.87 1.67 2.32
C ARG A 291 -0.39 1.52 1.49
N ALA A 292 -0.50 2.35 0.47
CA ALA A 292 -1.42 2.14 -0.65
C ALA A 292 -0.65 2.15 -1.97
N TRP A 293 -1.11 1.37 -2.95
CA TRP A 293 -0.53 1.27 -4.29
C TRP A 293 -1.62 1.42 -5.35
N SER A 294 -1.52 2.44 -6.20
CA SER A 294 -2.45 2.60 -7.32
C SER A 294 -2.25 1.53 -8.38
N SER A 295 -3.28 1.26 -9.19
CA SER A 295 -3.05 0.75 -10.55
C SER A 295 -2.11 1.69 -11.31
N PRO A 296 -1.28 1.17 -12.23
CA PRO A 296 -0.42 2.03 -13.03
C PRO A 296 -1.21 2.92 -13.99
N ILE A 297 -0.57 3.99 -14.45
CA ILE A 297 -0.90 4.68 -15.70
C ILE A 297 0.23 4.38 -16.67
N TRP A 298 -0.10 3.88 -17.85
CA TRP A 298 0.88 3.54 -18.88
C TRP A 298 1.08 4.74 -19.78
N TYR A 299 2.32 5.00 -20.17
CA TYR A 299 2.69 5.94 -21.21
C TYR A 299 3.27 5.15 -22.38
N SER A 300 2.76 5.41 -23.57
CA SER A 300 3.30 4.87 -24.80
C SER A 300 3.64 6.01 -25.74
N PRO A 301 4.87 6.08 -26.29
CA PRO A 301 5.15 6.95 -27.41
C PRO A 301 4.18 6.60 -28.55
N SER A 302 3.65 7.61 -29.22
CA SER A 302 3.01 7.38 -30.51
C SER A 302 4.02 6.75 -31.47
N SER A 303 3.68 5.61 -32.06
CA SER A 303 4.46 5.12 -33.20
C SER A 303 4.43 6.21 -34.28
N PRO A 304 5.57 6.61 -34.87
CA PRO A 304 5.51 7.36 -36.11
C PRO A 304 4.73 6.48 -37.08
N ASN A 305 3.57 6.95 -37.53
CA ASN A 305 2.70 6.22 -38.44
C ASN A 305 3.55 5.61 -39.57
N GLU A 306 3.37 4.31 -39.79
CA GLU A 306 3.64 3.68 -41.08
C GLU A 306 2.81 4.47 -42.11
N GLU A 307 3.46 5.36 -42.86
CA GLU A 307 2.94 5.90 -44.13
C GLU A 307 2.88 4.81 -45.20
#